data_AF-A0A379KR07-F1
#
_entry.id   AF-A0A379KR07-F1
#
_cell.length_a   1.000
_cell.length_b   1.000
_cell.length_c   1.000
_cell.angle_alpha   90.00
_cell.angle_beta   90.00
_cell.angle_gamma   90.00
#
_symmetry.space_group_name_H-M   'P 1'
#
loop_
_entity.id
_entity.type
_entity.pdbx_description
1 polymer ?
#
loop_
_entity_poly.entity_id
_entity_poly.type
_entity_poly.pdbx_seq_one_letter_code
_entity_poly.pdbx_strand_id
1 'polypeptide(L)'
;MLCPVEAYINWITVAGISTGPVFRKIDRWGNLSEEGFKASSLIPLLRRILERAGIPAESYSSHSMRRGFATWASASGWDIKELMSYVGWKDMKSALRDVEARNSFGNLALQLGLQQLQLLDNDT
;
A
#
# COMPACT_ATOMS: atom_id res chain seq x y z
N MET A 1 -17.12 -1.87 5.48
CA MET A 1 -15.80 -1.34 5.89
C MET A 1 -14.78 -2.45 5.66
N LEU A 2 -13.61 -2.15 5.08
CA LEU A 2 -12.55 -3.15 4.93
C LEU A 2 -11.67 -3.07 6.18
N CYS A 3 -11.92 -3.92 7.18
CA CYS A 3 -11.11 -3.99 8.41
C CYS A 3 -10.05 -5.09 8.26
N PRO A 4 -8.74 -4.77 8.27
CA PRO A 4 -7.68 -5.77 8.16
C PRO A 4 -7.70 -6.80 9.29
N VAL A 5 -8.11 -6.39 10.49
CA VAL A 5 -8.22 -7.26 11.67
C VAL A 5 -9.33 -8.30 11.46
N GLU A 6 -10.51 -7.87 11.01
CA GLU A 6 -11.61 -8.80 10.70
C GLU A 6 -11.24 -9.72 9.54
N ALA A 7 -10.61 -9.20 8.49
CA ALA A 7 -10.16 -10.02 7.36
C ALA A 7 -9.14 -11.08 7.81
N TYR A 8 -8.21 -10.72 8.69
CA TYR A 8 -7.25 -11.63 9.28
C TYR A 8 -7.93 -12.70 10.16
N ILE A 9 -8.83 -12.30 11.05
CA ILE A 9 -9.57 -13.22 11.93
C ILE A 9 -10.37 -14.21 11.09
N ASN A 10 -11.16 -13.71 10.12
CA ASN A 10 -11.94 -14.56 9.22
C ASN A 10 -11.04 -15.57 8.48
N TRP A 11 -9.87 -15.13 8.02
CA TRP A 11 -8.92 -15.99 7.36
C TRP A 11 -8.42 -17.11 8.27
N ILE A 12 -7.85 -16.79 9.44
CA ILE A 12 -7.27 -17.82 10.32
C ILE A 12 -8.34 -18.78 10.86
N THR A 13 -9.57 -18.30 11.06
CA THR A 13 -10.70 -19.12 11.50
C THR A 13 -11.14 -20.11 10.42
N VAL A 14 -11.36 -19.64 9.18
CA VAL A 14 -11.78 -20.52 8.07
C VAL A 14 -10.65 -21.47 7.67
N ALA A 15 -9.41 -21.02 7.71
CA ALA A 15 -8.23 -21.83 7.38
C ALA A 15 -7.80 -22.80 8.50
N GLY A 16 -8.41 -22.73 9.69
CA GLY A 16 -8.06 -23.57 10.83
C GLY A 16 -6.62 -23.37 11.33
N ILE A 17 -6.09 -22.14 11.22
CA ILE A 17 -4.70 -21.83 11.54
C ILE A 17 -4.60 -21.45 13.02
N SER A 18 -4.04 -22.35 13.82
CA SER A 18 -3.67 -22.09 15.22
C SER A 18 -2.17 -21.86 15.42
N THR A 19 -1.34 -22.41 14.52
CA THR A 19 0.12 -22.33 14.57
C THR A 19 0.73 -22.24 13.17
N GLY A 20 2.02 -21.88 13.11
CA GLY A 20 2.77 -21.81 11.86
C GLY A 20 2.44 -20.56 11.01
N PRO A 21 2.69 -20.61 9.70
CA PRO A 21 2.54 -19.45 8.82
C PRO A 21 1.07 -19.09 8.61
N VAL A 22 0.76 -17.79 8.69
CA VAL A 22 -0.57 -17.24 8.39
C VAL A 22 -0.88 -17.36 6.89
N PHE A 23 0.06 -16.95 6.04
CA PHE A 23 -0.11 -17.01 4.59
C PHE A 23 0.46 -18.32 4.07
N ARG A 24 -0.40 -19.31 3.85
CA ARG A 24 -0.01 -20.66 3.42
C ARG A 24 -0.16 -20.84 1.91
N LYS A 25 0.55 -21.82 1.35
CA LYS A 25 0.33 -22.24 -0.04
C LYS A 25 -1.06 -22.86 -0.17
N ILE A 26 -1.74 -22.55 -1.27
CA ILE A 26 -3.01 -23.18 -1.67
C ILE A 26 -2.77 -23.87 -3.00
N ASP A 27 -3.08 -25.17 -3.07
CA ASP A 27 -2.97 -25.91 -4.32
C ASP A 27 -4.16 -25.64 -5.27
N ARG A 28 -4.13 -26.23 -6.46
CA ARG A 28 -5.18 -26.02 -7.47
C ARG A 28 -6.54 -26.64 -7.10
N TRP A 29 -6.60 -27.45 -6.04
CA TRP A 29 -7.81 -28.10 -5.53
C TRP A 29 -8.35 -27.40 -4.27
N GLY A 30 -7.66 -26.38 -3.78
CA GLY A 30 -8.06 -25.60 -2.60
C GLY A 30 -7.49 -26.12 -1.28
N ASN A 31 -6.57 -27.09 -1.30
CA ASN A 31 -5.96 -27.57 -0.07
C ASN A 31 -4.87 -26.62 0.43
N LEU A 32 -4.83 -26.43 1.74
CA LEU A 32 -3.82 -25.64 2.42
C LEU A 32 -2.60 -26.49 2.76
N SER A 33 -1.41 -26.01 2.40
CA SER A 33 -0.15 -26.57 2.89
C SER A 33 0.10 -26.17 4.34
N GLU A 34 0.97 -26.89 5.05
CA GLU A 34 1.55 -26.44 6.32
C GLU A 34 2.63 -25.36 6.11
N GLU A 35 3.18 -25.26 4.90
CA GLU A 35 4.21 -24.29 4.55
C GLU A 35 3.64 -22.94 4.13
N GLY A 36 4.40 -21.88 4.44
CA GLY A 36 4.14 -20.54 3.96
C GLY A 36 4.26 -20.46 2.44
N PHE A 37 3.47 -19.59 1.82
CA PHE A 37 3.66 -19.30 0.39
C PHE A 37 4.98 -18.57 0.13
N LYS A 38 5.51 -18.71 -1.09
CA LYS A 38 6.76 -18.05 -1.47
C LYS A 38 6.52 -16.53 -1.54
N ALA A 39 7.43 -15.74 -0.98
CA ALA A 39 7.32 -14.28 -1.04
C ALA A 39 7.23 -13.74 -2.48
N SER A 40 7.89 -14.41 -3.44
CA SER A 40 7.82 -14.08 -4.87
C SER A 40 6.42 -14.26 -5.47
N SER A 41 5.53 -15.04 -4.84
CA SER A 41 4.16 -15.23 -5.29
C SER A 41 3.22 -14.11 -4.86
N LEU A 42 3.64 -13.20 -3.96
CA LEU A 42 2.79 -12.11 -3.47
C LEU A 42 2.39 -11.13 -4.56
N ILE A 43 3.35 -10.68 -5.38
CA ILE A 43 3.08 -9.69 -6.42
C ILE A 43 2.18 -10.25 -7.54
N PRO A 44 2.44 -11.46 -8.08
CA PRO A 44 1.50 -12.09 -9.01
C PRO A 44 0.09 -12.24 -8.44
N LEU A 45 -0.04 -12.64 -7.17
CA LEU A 45 -1.34 -12.76 -6.50
C LEU A 45 -2.05 -11.41 -6.41
N LEU A 46 -1.35 -10.38 -5.92
CA LEU A 46 -1.88 -9.03 -5.80
C LEU A 46 -2.34 -8.49 -7.16
N ARG A 47 -1.51 -8.64 -8.20
CA ARG A 47 -1.85 -8.18 -9.55
C ARG A 47 -3.10 -8.85 -10.09
N ARG A 48 -3.24 -10.15 -9.90
CA ARG A 48 -4.45 -10.89 -10.28
C ARG A 48 -5.70 -10.39 -9.55
N ILE A 49 -5.59 -10.00 -8.28
CA ILE A 49 -6.69 -9.40 -7.51
C ILE A 49 -7.05 -8.02 -8.08
N LEU A 50 -6.05 -7.19 -8.38
CA LEU A 50 -6.23 -5.85 -8.96
C LEU A 50 -6.86 -5.91 -10.36
N GLU A 51 -6.41 -6.81 -11.23
CA GLU A 51 -6.98 -7.05 -12.56
C GLU A 51 -8.47 -7.40 -12.49
N ARG A 52 -8.82 -8.32 -11.57
CA ARG A 52 -10.23 -8.70 -11.33
C ARG A 52 -11.08 -7.54 -10.83
N ALA A 53 -10.47 -6.55 -10.18
CA ALA A 53 -11.12 -5.33 -9.71
C ALA A 53 -11.11 -4.21 -10.78
N GLY A 54 -10.60 -4.44 -11.98
CA GLY A 54 -10.49 -3.43 -13.04
C GLY A 54 -9.39 -2.38 -12.80
N ILE A 55 -8.44 -2.66 -11.90
CA ILE A 55 -7.34 -1.76 -11.56
C ILE A 55 -6.12 -2.11 -12.42
N PRO A 56 -5.40 -1.12 -13.02
CA PRO A 56 -4.19 -1.34 -13.81
C PRO A 56 -3.07 -1.98 -12.96
N ALA A 57 -3.02 -3.31 -12.94
CA ALA A 57 -2.18 -4.05 -11.98
C ALA A 57 -0.68 -3.94 -12.24
N GLU A 58 -0.27 -3.73 -13.50
CA GLU A 58 1.15 -3.68 -13.89
C GLU A 58 1.94 -2.57 -13.19
N SER A 59 1.29 -1.47 -12.81
CA SER A 59 1.92 -0.39 -12.06
C SER A 59 2.14 -0.70 -10.57
N TYR A 60 1.65 -1.83 -10.06
CA TYR A 60 1.72 -2.19 -8.64
C TYR A 60 2.82 -3.22 -8.35
N SER A 61 3.46 -3.02 -7.19
CA SER A 61 4.56 -3.83 -6.67
C SER A 61 4.58 -3.79 -5.14
N SER A 62 5.51 -4.51 -4.49
CA SER A 62 5.69 -4.45 -3.03
C SER A 62 6.05 -3.03 -2.58
N HIS A 63 6.85 -2.32 -3.38
CA HIS A 63 7.21 -0.93 -3.12
C HIS A 63 6.01 0.01 -3.18
N SER A 64 5.05 -0.21 -4.09
CA SER A 64 3.85 0.65 -4.11
C SER A 64 3.01 0.50 -2.84
N MET A 65 2.90 -0.71 -2.29
CA MET A 65 2.22 -0.93 -1.00
C MET A 65 2.95 -0.23 0.16
N ARG A 66 4.28 -0.38 0.24
CA ARG A 66 5.09 0.26 1.29
C ARG A 66 4.97 1.79 1.23
N ARG A 67 5.09 2.38 0.03
CA ARG A 67 4.92 3.82 -0.18
C ARG A 67 3.50 4.29 0.17
N GLY A 68 2.48 3.52 -0.21
CA GLY A 68 1.09 3.81 0.14
C GLY A 68 0.87 3.89 1.65
N PHE A 69 1.40 2.93 2.41
CA PHE A 69 1.37 2.98 3.87
C PHE A 69 2.10 4.20 4.43
N ALA A 70 3.33 4.46 3.99
CA ALA A 70 4.11 5.59 4.47
C ALA A 70 3.43 6.94 4.19
N THR A 71 2.83 7.07 3.01
CA THR A 71 2.06 8.24 2.61
C THR A 71 0.84 8.44 3.50
N TRP A 72 0.08 7.37 3.77
CA TRP A 72 -1.09 7.43 4.65
C TRP A 72 -0.71 7.77 6.09
N ALA A 73 0.34 7.14 6.63
CA ALA A 73 0.80 7.37 8.00
C ALA A 73 1.30 8.81 8.20
N SER A 74 2.07 9.34 7.24
CA SER A 74 2.47 10.75 7.25
C SER A 74 1.26 11.69 7.20
N ALA A 75 0.27 11.40 6.35
CA ALA A 75 -0.98 12.16 6.29
C ALA A 75 -1.83 12.04 7.57
N SER A 76 -1.61 10.97 8.34
CA SER A 76 -2.26 10.72 9.64
C SER A 76 -1.49 11.35 10.81
N GLY A 77 -0.47 12.17 10.54
CA GLY A 77 0.28 12.92 11.54
C GLY A 77 1.46 12.20 12.16
N TRP A 78 1.84 11.01 11.66
CA TRP A 78 3.03 10.31 12.16
C TRP A 78 4.29 11.08 11.79
N ASP A 79 5.21 11.22 12.74
CA ASP A 79 6.49 11.83 12.45
C ASP A 79 7.43 10.87 11.70
N ILE A 80 8.46 11.42 11.05
CA ILE A 80 9.37 10.64 10.22
C ILE A 80 10.18 9.60 11.02
N LYS A 81 10.48 9.86 12.30
CA LYS A 81 11.25 8.93 13.16
C LYS A 81 10.38 7.75 13.57
N GLU A 82 9.11 7.99 13.90
CA GLU A 82 8.12 6.93 14.17
C GLU A 82 7.94 6.04 12.94
N LEU A 83 7.76 6.66 11.78
CA LEU A 83 7.68 5.98 10.48
C LEU A 83 8.92 5.13 10.19
N MET A 84 10.12 5.68 10.38
CA MET A 84 11.37 4.96 10.19
C MET A 84 11.49 3.76 11.13
N SER A 85 11.11 3.92 12.40
CA SER A 85 11.11 2.83 13.39
C SER A 85 10.12 1.73 12.99
N TYR A 86 8.88 2.08 12.64
CA TYR A 86 7.83 1.12 12.31
C TYR A 86 8.09 0.39 10.99
N VAL A 87 8.49 1.13 9.95
CA VAL A 87 8.73 0.59 8.60
C VAL A 87 10.11 -0.09 8.50
N GLY A 88 11.00 0.13 9.48
CA GLY A 88 12.35 -0.42 9.52
C GLY A 88 13.33 0.26 8.55
N TRP A 89 13.14 1.54 8.26
CA TRP A 89 14.11 2.32 7.49
C TRP A 89 15.28 2.74 8.36
N LYS A 90 16.50 2.38 7.95
CA LYS A 90 17.73 2.78 8.65
C LYS A 90 18.27 4.14 8.20
N ASP A 91 17.89 4.57 7.00
CA ASP A 91 18.37 5.78 6.35
C ASP A 91 17.20 6.75 6.10
N MET A 92 17.36 7.98 6.57
CA MET A 92 16.35 9.04 6.47
C MET A 92 16.11 9.46 5.02
N LYS A 93 17.15 9.44 4.19
CA LYS A 93 17.00 9.80 2.76
C LYS A 93 16.09 8.81 2.03
N SER A 94 16.24 7.52 2.34
CA SER A 94 15.36 6.46 1.82
C SER A 94 13.91 6.62 2.30
N ALA A 95 13.70 7.01 3.56
CA ALA A 95 12.38 7.26 4.12
C ALA A 95 11.69 8.47 3.46
N LEU A 96 12.42 9.58 3.29
CA LEU A 96 11.90 10.78 2.64
C LEU A 96 11.45 10.50 1.21
N ARG A 97 12.24 9.74 0.43
CA ARG A 97 11.87 9.37 -0.95
C ARG A 97 10.52 8.64 -1.06
N ASP A 98 10.16 7.85 -0.07
CA ASP A 98 8.90 7.09 -0.05
C ASP A 98 7.71 7.92 0.48
N VAL A 99 7.96 8.96 1.28
CA VAL A 99 6.95 9.87 1.87
C VAL A 99 6.66 11.09 0.97
N GLU A 100 7.67 11.62 0.29
CA GLU A 100 7.66 12.92 -0.40
C GLU A 100 6.78 12.96 -1.66
N ALA A 101 6.23 11.82 -2.10
CA ALA A 101 5.36 11.72 -3.28
C ALA A 101 4.04 12.52 -3.19
N ARG A 102 3.66 13.06 -2.02
CA ARG A 102 2.51 13.97 -1.86
C ARG A 102 2.84 15.35 -1.28
N ASN A 103 4.08 15.60 -0.85
CA ASN A 103 4.49 16.88 -0.27
C ASN A 103 5.42 17.68 -1.18
N SER A 104 5.25 17.60 -2.52
CA SER A 104 5.62 18.77 -3.31
C SER A 104 4.55 19.83 -3.06
N PHE A 105 4.71 20.58 -1.97
CA PHE A 105 3.99 21.84 -1.75
C PHE A 105 4.07 22.71 -3.02
N GLY A 106 5.17 22.59 -3.77
CA GLY A 106 5.33 23.15 -5.11
C GLY A 106 4.25 22.72 -6.11
N ASN A 107 3.94 21.42 -6.23
CA ASN A 107 2.89 20.96 -7.17
C ASN A 107 1.48 21.39 -6.73
N LEU A 108 1.18 21.39 -5.43
CA LEU A 108 -0.09 21.89 -4.91
C LEU A 108 -0.24 23.40 -5.10
N ALA A 109 0.83 24.17 -4.83
CA ALA A 109 0.86 25.62 -5.05
C ALA A 109 0.79 25.98 -6.54
N LEU A 110 1.45 25.22 -7.42
CA LEU A 110 1.35 25.39 -8.87
C LEU A 110 -0.05 25.06 -9.37
N GLN A 111 -0.69 24.01 -8.86
CA GLN A 111 -2.04 23.62 -9.27
C GLN A 111 -3.08 24.65 -8.80
N LEU A 112 -2.95 25.19 -7.59
CA LEU A 112 -3.77 26.30 -7.10
C LEU A 112 -3.55 27.59 -7.90
N GLY A 113 -2.29 27.92 -8.22
CA GLY A 113 -1.96 29.09 -9.03
C GLY A 113 -2.48 29.00 -10.47
N LEU A 114 -2.40 27.82 -11.09
CA LEU A 114 -2.96 27.58 -12.43
C LEU A 114 -4.49 27.65 -12.44
N GLN A 115 -5.14 27.14 -11.39
CA GLN A 115 -6.59 27.20 -11.25
C GLN A 115 -7.08 28.65 -11.04
N GLN A 116 -6.28 29.48 -10.37
CA GLN A 116 -6.58 30.90 -10.16
C GLN A 116 -6.37 31.74 -11.43
N LEU A 117 -5.38 31.42 -12.25
CA LEU A 117 -5.17 32.05 -13.57
C LEU A 117 -6.30 31.70 -14.55
N GLN A 118 -6.78 30.45 -14.57
CA GLN A 118 -7.90 30.03 -15.41
C GLN A 118 -9.24 30.69 -15.04
N LEU A 119 -9.41 31.12 -13.79
CA LEU A 119 -10.59 31.86 -13.34
C LEU A 119 -10.51 33.34 -13.75
N LEU A 120 -9.30 33.90 -13.85
CA LEU A 120 -9.09 35.29 -14.28
C LEU A 120 -9.21 35.45 -15.81
N ASP A 121 -8.87 34.42 -16.59
CA ASP A 121 -8.99 34.43 -18.06
C ASP A 121 -10.43 34.20 -18.57
N ASN A 122 -11.39 33.84 -17.70
CA ASN A 122 -12.79 33.59 -18.07
C ASN A 122 -13.73 34.79 -17.79
N ASP A 123 -13.22 35.88 -17.22
CA ASP A 123 -13.97 37.10 -16.88
C ASP A 123 -13.68 38.28 -17.86
N THR A 124 -13.05 38.01 -19.00
CA THR A 124 -12.87 38.95 -20.14
C THR A 124 -13.37 38.35 -21.44
#